data_AF-A0A8K0WDZ1-F1
#
_entry.id   AF-A0A8K0WDZ1-F1
#
_cell.length_a   1.000
_cell.length_b   1.000
_cell.length_c   1.000
_cell.angle_alpha   90.00
_cell.angle_beta   90.00
_cell.angle_gamma   90.00
#
_symmetry.space_group_name_H-M   'P 1'
#
loop_
_entity.id
_entity.type
_entity.pdbx_description
1 polymer ?
#
loop_
_entity_poly.entity_id
_entity_poly.type
_entity_poly.pdbx_seq_one_letter_code
_entity_poly.pdbx_strand_id
1 'polypeptide(L)'
;MTLPTADLKEFPTWIHSPELRTRRFDGDPQCCREIFSRLDQALTLRDGHRPLQWGFAIIRTAYGPESDEQFQHALTLIGRIAQAWSDIEIADSKNQLAYVKENNIERLGNVSMEVDTRLNIEFTRRYQNDILQDKQLDGASVAMVRSYFNDWIASNNGTSVAGDVRFTTCIMLDAETLVQLAEAPQNLSSDSSEYFRSQYWVKMVEAECGYEEAFRTRLYGRYDLAEYWFHRNSSRRLIVHRKNPENPGVLYYGPAPLVLTPHMQAMQDACRAYAQQQAGAGSDQTKA
;
A
#
# COMPACT_ATOMS: atom_id res chain seq x y z
N MET A 1 -5.91 11.93 -23.79
CA MET A 1 -5.47 10.69 -24.48
C MET A 1 -5.98 9.52 -23.69
N THR A 2 -6.89 8.75 -24.26
CA THR A 2 -7.38 7.49 -23.70
C THR A 2 -6.24 6.46 -23.74
N LEU A 3 -5.92 5.87 -22.59
CA LEU A 3 -5.00 4.74 -22.54
C LEU A 3 -5.55 3.62 -23.44
N PRO A 4 -4.72 2.96 -24.25
CA PRO A 4 -5.15 1.78 -25.00
C PRO A 4 -5.76 0.79 -24.01
N THR A 5 -6.89 0.18 -24.37
CA THR A 5 -7.49 -0.94 -23.65
C THR A 5 -6.63 -2.19 -23.84
N ALA A 6 -5.34 -2.09 -23.52
CA ALA A 6 -4.39 -3.19 -23.65
C ALA A 6 -4.76 -4.27 -22.63
N ASP A 7 -4.72 -5.53 -23.06
CA ASP A 7 -4.89 -6.67 -22.17
C ASP A 7 -3.90 -6.53 -21.00
N LEU A 8 -4.37 -6.74 -19.76
CA LEU A 8 -3.52 -6.72 -18.58
C LEU A 8 -2.39 -7.74 -18.66
N LYS A 9 -2.55 -8.77 -19.50
CA LYS A 9 -1.54 -9.78 -19.81
C LYS A 9 -0.43 -9.30 -20.74
N GLU A 10 -0.59 -8.16 -21.40
CA GLU A 10 0.45 -7.59 -22.25
C GLU A 10 1.44 -6.75 -21.45
N PHE A 11 2.72 -6.90 -21.79
CA PHE A 11 3.78 -6.10 -21.20
C PHE A 11 3.75 -4.68 -21.80
N PRO A 12 3.63 -3.61 -20.98
CA PRO A 12 3.48 -2.26 -21.47
C PRO A 12 4.85 -1.68 -21.86
N THR A 13 5.32 -1.94 -23.08
CA THR A 13 6.67 -1.53 -23.56
C THR A 13 6.93 -0.03 -23.48
N TRP A 14 5.88 0.80 -23.52
CA TRP A 14 5.97 2.26 -23.44
C TRP A 14 6.54 2.78 -22.10
N ILE A 15 6.50 1.99 -21.01
CA ILE A 15 7.04 2.40 -19.70
C ILE A 15 8.56 2.63 -19.70
N HIS A 16 9.25 2.07 -20.70
CA HIS A 16 10.70 2.23 -20.89
C HIS A 16 11.03 3.28 -21.96
N SER A 17 10.04 4.03 -22.44
CA SER A 17 10.28 5.09 -23.43
C SER A 17 11.26 6.14 -22.87
N PRO A 18 12.22 6.61 -23.68
CA PRO A 18 13.16 7.65 -23.26
C PRO A 18 12.45 8.92 -22.78
N GLU A 19 11.28 9.24 -23.34
CA GLU A 19 10.46 10.38 -22.95
C GLU A 19 10.08 10.38 -21.46
N LEU A 20 9.84 9.20 -20.88
CA LEU A 20 9.48 9.07 -19.47
C LEU A 20 10.69 9.07 -18.53
N ARG A 21 11.86 8.62 -19.03
CA ARG A 21 13.05 8.35 -18.21
C ARG A 21 14.13 9.41 -18.33
N THR A 22 14.00 10.36 -19.25
CA THR A 22 14.95 11.46 -19.43
C THR A 22 14.53 12.66 -18.58
N ARG A 23 15.48 13.24 -17.86
CA ARG A 23 15.25 14.49 -17.13
C ARG A 23 14.94 15.61 -18.11
N ARG A 24 13.89 16.39 -17.83
CA ARG A 24 13.59 17.60 -18.59
C ARG A 24 14.54 18.75 -18.21
N PHE A 25 15.04 18.74 -16.97
CA PHE A 25 15.97 19.71 -16.41
C PHE A 25 16.74 19.13 -15.20
N ASP A 26 17.77 19.82 -14.74
CA ASP A 26 18.54 19.42 -13.56
C ASP A 26 17.67 19.49 -12.30
N GLY A 27 17.55 18.36 -11.60
CA GLY A 27 16.69 18.23 -10.43
C GLY A 27 15.23 17.87 -10.76
N ASP A 28 14.91 17.52 -12.02
CA ASP A 28 13.58 17.00 -12.39
C ASP A 28 13.27 15.70 -11.62
N PRO A 29 12.24 15.69 -10.74
CA PRO A 29 11.89 14.51 -9.97
C PRO A 29 11.33 13.40 -10.85
N GLN A 30 10.81 13.71 -12.04
CA GLN A 30 10.06 12.78 -12.90
C GLN A 30 10.81 11.47 -13.15
N CYS A 31 12.09 11.50 -13.52
CA CYS A 31 12.85 10.29 -13.84
C CYS A 31 13.27 9.46 -12.60
N CYS A 32 13.13 10.02 -11.40
CA CYS A 32 13.54 9.41 -10.13
C CYS A 32 12.35 8.95 -9.29
N ARG A 33 11.14 9.04 -9.83
CA ARG A 33 9.90 8.68 -9.13
C ARG A 33 9.86 7.21 -8.74
N GLU A 34 9.37 6.93 -7.53
CA GLU A 34 9.28 5.57 -7.00
C GLU A 34 8.37 4.66 -7.83
N ILE A 35 7.38 5.25 -8.52
CA ILE A 35 6.44 4.52 -9.37
C ILE A 35 7.14 3.64 -10.41
N PHE A 36 8.31 4.05 -10.93
CA PHE A 36 9.08 3.25 -11.88
C PHE A 36 9.51 1.93 -11.26
N SER A 37 10.12 1.97 -10.08
CA SER A 37 10.60 0.78 -9.38
C SER A 37 9.45 -0.16 -9.01
N ARG A 38 8.33 0.39 -8.54
CA ARG A 38 7.18 -0.43 -8.12
C ARG A 38 6.45 -1.07 -9.29
N LEU A 39 6.25 -0.32 -10.37
CA LEU A 39 5.65 -0.87 -11.60
C LEU A 39 6.58 -1.91 -12.22
N ASP A 40 7.89 -1.65 -12.31
CA ASP A 40 8.87 -2.63 -12.81
C ASP A 40 8.83 -3.92 -11.96
N GLN A 41 8.73 -3.82 -10.63
CA GLN A 41 8.57 -4.97 -9.74
C GLN A 41 7.28 -5.76 -10.01
N ALA A 42 6.12 -5.09 -10.12
CA ALA A 42 4.86 -5.76 -10.44
C ALA A 42 4.92 -6.50 -11.79
N LEU A 43 5.63 -5.92 -12.77
CA LEU A 43 5.81 -6.49 -14.11
C LEU A 43 6.84 -7.62 -14.18
N THR A 44 7.56 -7.92 -13.08
CA THR A 44 8.42 -9.12 -13.02
C THR A 44 7.63 -10.42 -12.89
N LEU A 45 6.36 -10.34 -12.48
CA LEU A 45 5.44 -11.48 -12.39
C LEU A 45 4.95 -11.93 -13.77
N ARG A 46 5.85 -12.40 -14.63
CA ARG A 46 5.56 -12.66 -16.05
C ARG A 46 4.67 -13.88 -16.31
N ASP A 47 4.74 -14.87 -15.43
CA ASP A 47 4.14 -16.18 -15.61
C ASP A 47 3.26 -16.54 -14.41
N GLY A 48 2.34 -17.48 -14.61
CA GLY A 48 1.49 -18.02 -13.55
C GLY A 48 0.17 -17.26 -13.35
N HIS A 49 -0.29 -17.18 -12.10
CA HIS A 49 -1.61 -16.65 -11.76
C HIS A 49 -1.65 -15.13 -11.87
N ARG A 50 -2.56 -14.59 -12.70
CA ARG A 50 -2.65 -13.17 -13.09
C ARG A 50 -1.27 -12.58 -13.41
N PRO A 51 -0.69 -12.92 -14.57
CA PRO A 51 0.60 -12.37 -14.96
C PRO A 51 0.53 -10.84 -15.07
N LEU A 52 1.66 -10.20 -14.76
CA LEU A 52 1.90 -8.77 -14.80
C LEU A 52 0.97 -7.95 -13.87
N GLN A 53 0.41 -8.60 -12.86
CA GLN A 53 -0.52 -8.01 -11.90
C GLN A 53 -0.03 -8.29 -10.49
N TRP A 54 -0.37 -7.40 -9.57
CA TRP A 54 0.02 -7.47 -8.17
C TRP A 54 -1.20 -7.34 -7.27
N GLY A 55 -1.11 -7.84 -6.04
CA GLY A 55 -2.25 -7.83 -5.11
C GLY A 55 -2.12 -8.90 -4.04
N PHE A 56 -3.23 -9.20 -3.38
CA PHE A 56 -3.31 -10.10 -2.23
C PHE A 56 -4.35 -11.19 -2.41
N ALA A 57 -4.10 -12.35 -1.81
CA ALA A 57 -5.16 -13.28 -1.47
C ALA A 57 -5.85 -12.80 -0.19
N ILE A 58 -7.18 -12.72 -0.19
CA ILE A 58 -7.99 -12.28 0.94
C ILE A 58 -8.93 -13.41 1.31
N ILE A 59 -8.77 -13.93 2.52
CA ILE A 59 -9.58 -15.02 3.07
C ILE A 59 -10.54 -14.45 4.10
N ARG A 60 -11.84 -14.71 3.88
CA ARG A 60 -12.89 -14.36 4.84
C ARG A 60 -13.07 -15.47 5.87
N THR A 61 -13.16 -15.10 7.15
CA THR A 61 -13.40 -16.08 8.23
C THR A 61 -14.48 -15.66 9.23
N ALA A 62 -15.17 -14.54 8.97
CA ALA A 62 -16.33 -14.13 9.75
C ALA A 62 -17.55 -14.04 8.83
N TYR A 63 -18.60 -14.80 9.17
CA TYR A 63 -19.85 -14.83 8.41
C TYR A 63 -21.06 -14.47 9.27
N GLY A 64 -22.06 -13.87 8.63
CA GLY A 64 -23.27 -13.35 9.26
C GLY A 64 -23.68 -12.00 8.65
N PRO A 65 -24.94 -11.56 8.82
CA PRO A 65 -25.47 -10.39 8.12
C PRO A 65 -24.67 -9.11 8.34
N GLU A 66 -24.31 -8.81 9.59
CA GLU A 66 -23.51 -7.63 9.92
C GLU A 66 -22.09 -7.73 9.33
N SER A 67 -21.48 -8.92 9.40
CA SER A 67 -20.16 -9.15 8.83
C SER A 67 -20.14 -9.09 7.30
N ASP A 68 -21.27 -9.32 6.61
CA ASP A 68 -21.36 -9.24 5.15
C ASP A 68 -21.12 -7.80 4.67
N GLU A 69 -21.78 -6.82 5.30
CA GLU A 69 -21.60 -5.40 5.01
C GLU A 69 -20.19 -4.91 5.38
N GLN A 70 -19.72 -5.28 6.58
CA GLN A 70 -18.37 -4.95 7.04
C GLN A 70 -17.30 -5.54 6.12
N PHE A 71 -17.51 -6.75 5.59
CA PHE A 71 -16.62 -7.38 4.65
C PHE A 71 -16.55 -6.63 3.32
N GLN A 72 -17.69 -6.20 2.76
CA GLN A 72 -17.68 -5.39 1.53
C GLN A 72 -16.96 -4.05 1.72
N HIS A 73 -17.15 -3.41 2.87
CA HIS A 73 -16.43 -2.18 3.22
C HIS A 73 -14.92 -2.43 3.37
N ALA A 74 -14.51 -3.51 4.03
CA ALA A 74 -13.11 -3.92 4.13
C ALA A 74 -12.48 -4.16 2.75
N LEU A 75 -13.18 -4.86 1.84
CA LEU A 75 -12.71 -5.05 0.47
C LEU A 75 -12.55 -3.73 -0.28
N THR A 76 -13.45 -2.77 -0.06
CA THR A 76 -13.37 -1.43 -0.64
C THR A 76 -12.11 -0.71 -0.16
N LEU A 77 -11.82 -0.74 1.15
CA LEU A 77 -10.61 -0.12 1.72
C LEU A 77 -9.33 -0.77 1.18
N ILE A 78 -9.26 -2.10 1.17
CA ILE A 78 -8.08 -2.84 0.66
C ILE A 78 -7.94 -2.65 -0.85
N GLY A 79 -9.05 -2.54 -1.58
CA GLY A 79 -9.09 -2.25 -3.01
C GLY A 79 -8.48 -0.89 -3.37
N ARG A 80 -8.49 0.05 -2.44
CA ARG A 80 -8.03 1.43 -2.65
C ARG A 80 -6.56 1.68 -2.33
N ILE A 81 -5.85 0.72 -1.74
CA ILE A 81 -4.45 0.95 -1.32
C ILE A 81 -3.55 1.38 -2.49
N ALA A 82 -3.74 0.79 -3.68
CA ALA A 82 -2.96 1.12 -4.86
C ALA A 82 -3.22 2.56 -5.34
N GLN A 83 -4.49 2.98 -5.30
CA GLN A 83 -4.90 4.32 -5.67
C GLN A 83 -4.39 5.34 -4.66
N ALA A 84 -4.58 5.09 -3.37
CA ALA A 84 -4.09 5.97 -2.32
C ALA A 84 -2.56 6.14 -2.39
N TRP A 85 -1.81 5.03 -2.55
CA TRP A 85 -0.37 5.09 -2.72
C TRP A 85 0.03 5.95 -3.95
N SER A 86 -0.67 5.75 -5.07
CA SER A 86 -0.44 6.52 -6.30
C SER A 86 -0.76 8.00 -6.13
N ASP A 87 -1.84 8.34 -5.45
CA ASP A 87 -2.25 9.73 -5.23
C ASP A 87 -1.23 10.49 -4.37
N ILE A 88 -0.68 9.84 -3.34
CA ILE A 88 0.40 10.39 -2.51
C ILE A 88 1.66 10.65 -3.34
N GLU A 89 2.10 9.65 -4.10
CA GLU A 89 3.33 9.77 -4.89
C GLU A 89 3.20 10.86 -5.98
N ILE A 90 2.01 11.02 -6.56
CA ILE A 90 1.69 12.13 -7.46
C ILE A 90 1.72 13.47 -6.71
N ALA A 91 1.11 13.55 -5.53
CA ALA A 91 1.08 14.78 -4.74
C ALA A 91 2.49 15.21 -4.32
N ASP A 92 3.32 14.27 -3.86
CA ASP A 92 4.72 14.51 -3.52
C ASP A 92 5.52 15.00 -4.73
N SER A 93 5.31 14.39 -5.90
CA SER A 93 5.93 14.81 -7.15
C SER A 93 5.51 16.23 -7.56
N LYS A 94 4.21 16.57 -7.41
CA LYS A 94 3.70 17.92 -7.67
C LYS A 94 4.32 18.95 -6.72
N ASN A 95 4.42 18.62 -5.43
CA ASN A 95 5.02 19.49 -4.42
C ASN A 95 6.51 19.75 -4.73
N GLN A 96 7.25 18.72 -5.12
CA GLN A 96 8.65 18.87 -5.53
C GLN A 96 8.80 19.74 -6.79
N LEU A 97 7.93 19.56 -7.80
CA LEU A 97 7.93 20.39 -9.00
C LEU A 97 7.57 21.85 -8.69
N ALA A 98 6.59 22.10 -7.84
CA ALA A 98 6.23 23.45 -7.39
C ALA A 98 7.40 24.13 -6.70
N TYR A 99 8.08 23.43 -5.77
CA TYR A 99 9.27 23.94 -5.10
C TYR A 99 10.40 24.27 -6.09
N VAL A 100 10.70 23.38 -7.03
CA VAL A 100 11.74 23.64 -8.04
C VAL A 100 11.38 24.82 -8.92
N LYS A 101 10.10 24.94 -9.31
CA LYS A 101 9.60 26.07 -10.08
C LYS A 101 9.86 27.38 -9.35
N GLU A 102 9.37 27.51 -8.12
CA GLU A 102 9.51 28.73 -7.30
C GLU A 102 10.96 29.17 -7.12
N ASN A 103 11.89 28.21 -7.01
CA ASN A 103 13.30 28.48 -6.73
C ASN A 103 14.21 28.57 -7.97
N ASN A 104 13.73 28.25 -9.18
CA ASN A 104 14.55 28.21 -10.40
C ASN A 104 13.85 28.79 -11.67
N ILE A 105 12.84 29.65 -11.51
CA ILE A 105 11.97 30.16 -12.59
C ILE A 105 12.77 30.61 -13.84
N GLU A 106 13.86 31.35 -13.68
CA GLU A 106 14.63 31.92 -14.80
C GLU A 106 15.35 30.87 -15.68
N ARG A 107 15.68 29.69 -15.13
CA ARG A 107 16.43 28.64 -15.83
C ARG A 107 15.54 27.62 -16.55
N LEU A 108 14.26 27.55 -16.21
CA LEU A 108 13.35 26.48 -16.65
C LEU A 108 12.57 26.85 -17.93
N GLY A 109 12.51 28.12 -18.32
CA GLY A 109 11.87 28.55 -19.57
C GLY A 109 10.45 27.98 -19.76
N ASN A 110 10.19 27.37 -20.92
CA ASN A 110 8.90 26.77 -21.30
C ASN A 110 8.77 25.27 -20.97
N VAL A 111 9.58 24.73 -20.06
CA VAL A 111 9.48 23.30 -19.72
C VAL A 111 8.15 23.01 -19.00
N SER A 112 7.46 21.95 -19.43
CA SER A 112 6.23 21.50 -18.77
C SER A 112 6.53 21.05 -17.34
N MET A 113 5.76 21.57 -16.38
CA MET A 113 5.84 21.23 -14.96
C MET A 113 4.72 20.27 -14.52
N GLU A 114 4.05 19.63 -15.47
CA GLU A 114 3.06 18.60 -15.18
C GLU A 114 3.73 17.29 -14.75
N VAL A 115 3.06 16.57 -13.84
CA VAL A 115 3.42 15.21 -13.46
C VAL A 115 2.75 14.24 -14.43
N ASP A 116 3.54 13.37 -15.07
CA ASP A 116 2.98 12.33 -15.93
C ASP A 116 2.39 11.20 -15.09
N THR A 117 1.07 11.04 -15.10
CA THR A 117 0.37 10.04 -14.28
C THR A 117 0.15 8.70 -14.97
N ARG A 118 0.62 8.51 -16.22
CA ARG A 118 0.38 7.28 -16.99
C ARG A 118 0.90 6.03 -16.26
N LEU A 119 2.06 6.14 -15.63
CA LEU A 119 2.65 5.04 -14.85
C LEU A 119 1.81 4.69 -13.61
N ASN A 120 1.28 5.69 -12.90
CA ASN A 120 0.41 5.50 -11.75
C ASN A 120 -0.90 4.83 -12.17
N ILE A 121 -1.50 5.27 -13.28
CA ILE A 121 -2.73 4.65 -13.79
C ILE A 121 -2.47 3.18 -14.16
N GLU A 122 -1.35 2.88 -14.80
CA GLU A 122 -1.01 1.50 -15.15
C GLU A 122 -0.75 0.63 -13.91
N PHE A 123 -0.10 1.20 -12.90
CA PHE A 123 0.14 0.56 -11.61
C PHE A 123 -1.14 0.22 -10.86
N THR A 124 -2.09 1.16 -10.78
CA THR A 124 -3.39 0.93 -10.13
C THR A 124 -4.24 -0.05 -10.91
N ARG A 125 -4.23 0.05 -12.25
CA ARG A 125 -4.94 -0.88 -13.14
C ARG A 125 -4.49 -2.34 -12.98
N ARG A 126 -3.22 -2.55 -12.61
CA ARG A 126 -2.60 -3.87 -12.38
C ARG A 126 -2.79 -4.41 -10.97
N TYR A 127 -3.42 -3.66 -10.07
CA TYR A 127 -3.73 -4.12 -8.73
C TYR A 127 -5.01 -4.95 -8.72
N GLN A 128 -4.88 -6.25 -8.41
CA GLN A 128 -6.01 -7.16 -8.34
C GLN A 128 -5.84 -8.19 -7.22
N ASN A 129 -6.85 -8.26 -6.35
CA ASN A 129 -6.91 -9.20 -5.25
C ASN A 129 -7.70 -10.46 -5.62
N ASP A 130 -7.33 -11.59 -5.02
CA ASP A 130 -8.13 -12.81 -5.05
C ASP A 130 -8.94 -12.91 -3.77
N ILE A 131 -10.26 -13.07 -3.91
CA ILE A 131 -11.18 -13.14 -2.79
C ILE A 131 -11.61 -14.59 -2.60
N LEU A 132 -11.22 -15.17 -1.46
CA LEU A 132 -11.47 -16.55 -1.10
C LEU A 132 -12.56 -16.56 -0.01
N GLN A 133 -13.74 -17.06 -0.38
CA GLN A 133 -14.87 -17.18 0.53
C GLN A 133 -15.32 -18.63 0.55
N ASP A 134 -15.27 -19.23 1.74
CA ASP A 134 -15.77 -20.56 2.00
C ASP A 134 -16.39 -20.60 3.40
N LYS A 135 -17.66 -21.02 3.48
CA LYS A 135 -18.42 -21.06 4.74
C LYS A 135 -17.82 -22.00 5.77
N GLN A 136 -17.01 -22.98 5.37
CA GLN A 136 -16.29 -23.84 6.31
C GLN A 136 -15.24 -23.07 7.15
N LEU A 137 -14.87 -21.86 6.72
CA LEU A 137 -13.89 -21.02 7.39
C LEU A 137 -14.51 -20.08 8.44
N ASP A 138 -15.81 -20.19 8.73
CA ASP A 138 -16.45 -19.37 9.74
C ASP A 138 -15.86 -19.63 11.13
N GLY A 139 -15.33 -18.58 11.74
CA GLY A 139 -14.58 -18.67 13.01
C GLY A 139 -13.26 -19.44 12.91
N ALA A 140 -12.71 -19.64 11.71
CA ALA A 140 -11.49 -20.42 11.53
C ALA A 140 -10.29 -19.85 12.29
N SER A 141 -9.49 -20.76 12.86
CA SER A 141 -8.21 -20.41 13.47
C SER A 141 -7.15 -20.09 12.39
N VAL A 142 -6.07 -19.40 12.79
CA VAL A 142 -4.93 -19.12 11.90
C VAL A 142 -4.36 -20.41 11.29
N ALA A 143 -4.29 -21.50 12.06
CA ALA A 143 -3.81 -22.80 11.57
C ALA A 143 -4.73 -23.38 10.47
N MET A 144 -6.05 -23.28 10.65
CA MET A 144 -7.01 -23.74 9.65
C MET A 144 -6.98 -22.88 8.39
N VAL A 145 -6.89 -21.55 8.53
CA VAL A 145 -6.70 -20.62 7.40
C VAL A 145 -5.42 -20.96 6.64
N ARG A 146 -4.31 -21.21 7.34
CA ARG A 146 -3.04 -21.57 6.71
C ARG A 146 -3.14 -22.90 5.95
N SER A 147 -3.81 -23.90 6.51
CA SER A 147 -4.05 -25.18 5.82
C SER A 147 -4.84 -24.96 4.53
N TYR A 148 -6.00 -24.30 4.63
CA TYR A 148 -6.85 -23.97 3.48
C TYR A 148 -6.10 -23.16 2.42
N PHE A 149 -5.29 -22.19 2.84
CA PHE A 149 -4.51 -21.36 1.94
C PHE A 149 -3.46 -22.17 1.17
N ASN A 150 -2.75 -23.11 1.83
CA ASN A 150 -1.82 -24.01 1.16
C ASN A 150 -2.51 -24.94 0.15
N ASP A 151 -3.71 -25.44 0.47
CA ASP A 151 -4.51 -26.23 -0.47
C ASP A 151 -4.93 -25.41 -1.71
N TRP A 152 -5.31 -24.14 -1.49
CA TRP A 152 -5.62 -23.22 -2.58
C TRP A 152 -4.38 -22.88 -3.43
N ILE A 153 -3.22 -22.64 -2.81
CA ILE A 153 -1.95 -22.41 -3.52
C ILE A 153 -1.64 -23.60 -4.43
N ALA A 154 -1.69 -24.83 -3.89
CA ALA A 154 -1.42 -26.04 -4.64
C ALA A 154 -2.41 -26.23 -5.81
N SER A 155 -3.69 -25.93 -5.60
CA SER A 155 -4.73 -26.05 -6.62
C SER A 155 -4.60 -25.02 -7.76
N ASN A 156 -3.89 -23.91 -7.54
CA ASN A 156 -3.67 -22.86 -8.53
C ASN A 156 -2.26 -22.87 -9.13
N ASN A 157 -1.53 -23.99 -9.00
CA ASN A 157 -0.14 -24.12 -9.44
C ASN A 157 0.78 -23.01 -8.89
N GLY A 158 0.45 -22.50 -7.70
CA GLY A 158 1.24 -21.49 -7.00
C GLY A 158 2.40 -22.10 -6.20
N THR A 159 3.27 -21.24 -5.69
CA THR A 159 4.33 -21.61 -4.75
C THR A 159 4.39 -20.62 -3.60
N SER A 160 4.55 -21.15 -2.38
CA SER A 160 4.62 -20.41 -1.13
C SER A 160 6.02 -19.88 -0.78
N VAL A 161 7.05 -20.27 -1.54
CA VAL A 161 8.46 -20.01 -1.20
C VAL A 161 8.98 -18.69 -1.78
N ALA A 162 8.57 -18.33 -2.99
CA ALA A 162 8.99 -17.10 -3.68
C ALA A 162 8.10 -16.79 -4.89
N GLY A 163 7.95 -15.51 -5.23
CA GLY A 163 7.21 -15.06 -6.40
C GLY A 163 6.02 -14.20 -6.00
N ASP A 164 4.88 -14.45 -6.65
CA ASP A 164 3.64 -13.70 -6.42
C ASP A 164 3.20 -13.78 -4.95
N VAL A 165 3.16 -12.61 -4.29
CA VAL A 165 2.81 -12.48 -2.86
C VAL A 165 1.43 -13.07 -2.55
N ARG A 166 0.54 -13.16 -3.56
CA ARG A 166 -0.77 -13.84 -3.44
C ARG A 166 -0.64 -15.30 -3.02
N PHE A 167 0.50 -15.94 -3.24
CA PHE A 167 0.78 -17.31 -2.81
C PHE A 167 1.71 -17.42 -1.60
N THR A 168 2.34 -16.34 -1.15
CA THR A 168 3.19 -16.39 0.04
C THR A 168 2.42 -16.01 1.30
N THR A 169 1.45 -15.11 1.18
CA THR A 169 0.75 -14.53 2.34
C THR A 169 -0.66 -14.10 1.97
N CYS A 170 -1.63 -14.44 2.82
CA CYS A 170 -3.00 -13.99 2.68
C CYS A 170 -3.39 -12.99 3.77
N ILE A 171 -4.31 -12.09 3.43
CA ILE A 171 -5.05 -11.26 4.37
C ILE A 171 -6.18 -12.11 4.96
N MET A 172 -6.24 -12.26 6.28
CA MET A 172 -7.33 -12.91 7.00
C MET A 172 -8.28 -11.84 7.54
N LEU A 173 -9.53 -11.85 7.07
CA LEU A 173 -10.60 -10.97 7.54
C LEU A 173 -11.52 -11.73 8.50
N ASP A 174 -11.16 -11.69 9.78
CA ASP A 174 -11.93 -12.23 10.88
C ASP A 174 -12.81 -11.16 11.56
N ALA A 175 -13.58 -11.55 12.57
CA ALA A 175 -14.55 -10.66 13.21
C ALA A 175 -13.88 -9.42 13.82
N GLU A 176 -12.73 -9.58 14.50
CA GLU A 176 -11.98 -8.45 15.06
C GLU A 176 -11.51 -7.50 13.96
N THR A 177 -10.96 -8.04 12.87
CA THR A 177 -10.47 -7.23 11.75
C THR A 177 -11.62 -6.50 11.07
N LEU A 178 -12.77 -7.14 10.85
CA LEU A 178 -13.94 -6.52 10.22
C LEU A 178 -14.54 -5.39 11.07
N VAL A 179 -14.67 -5.60 12.38
CA VAL A 179 -15.24 -4.58 13.29
C VAL A 179 -14.43 -3.29 13.24
N GLN A 180 -13.10 -3.35 13.37
CA GLN A 180 -12.29 -2.12 13.32
C GLN A 180 -12.23 -1.50 11.93
N LEU A 181 -12.30 -2.28 10.84
CA LEU A 181 -12.37 -1.72 9.50
C LEU A 181 -13.71 -1.04 9.20
N ALA A 182 -14.81 -1.48 9.83
CA ALA A 182 -16.12 -0.86 9.70
C ALA A 182 -16.11 0.61 10.13
N GLU A 183 -15.27 0.96 11.11
CA GLU A 183 -15.08 2.33 11.60
C GLU A 183 -14.15 3.17 10.72
N ALA A 184 -13.46 2.56 9.76
CA ALA A 184 -12.52 3.28 8.92
C ALA A 184 -13.25 4.11 7.85
N PRO A 185 -12.89 5.38 7.66
CA PRO A 185 -13.49 6.21 6.63
C PRO A 185 -13.09 5.69 5.25
N GLN A 186 -14.03 5.68 4.31
CA GLN A 186 -13.76 5.22 2.94
C GLN A 186 -12.70 6.10 2.25
N ASN A 187 -12.71 7.41 2.51
CA ASN A 187 -11.79 8.39 1.95
C ASN A 187 -10.79 8.85 3.02
N LEU A 188 -9.69 8.13 3.18
CA LEU A 188 -8.55 8.62 3.95
C LEU A 188 -7.85 9.73 3.14
N SER A 189 -8.21 10.99 3.41
CA SER A 189 -7.75 12.17 2.65
C SER A 189 -6.23 12.38 2.78
N SER A 190 -5.55 12.60 1.64
CA SER A 190 -4.11 12.91 1.52
C SER A 190 -3.61 14.07 2.40
N ASP A 191 -4.51 14.96 2.82
CA ASP A 191 -4.17 16.17 3.58
C ASP A 191 -4.11 15.97 5.09
N SER A 192 -4.54 14.84 5.64
CA SER A 192 -4.46 14.64 7.09
C SER A 192 -3.04 14.24 7.48
N SER A 193 -2.44 15.02 8.37
CA SER A 193 -1.18 14.69 9.07
C SER A 193 -1.19 13.33 9.80
N GLU A 194 -2.33 12.65 9.84
CA GLU A 194 -2.53 11.27 10.30
C GLU A 194 -1.96 10.21 9.33
N TYR A 195 -1.55 10.60 8.13
CA TYR A 195 -1.02 9.72 7.07
C TYR A 195 0.12 8.79 7.51
N PHE A 196 0.85 9.13 8.56
CA PHE A 196 1.99 8.32 9.00
C PHE A 196 1.61 7.15 9.91
N ARG A 197 0.37 7.05 10.40
CA ARG A 197 -0.04 6.01 11.35
C ARG A 197 -1.52 5.68 11.24
N SER A 198 -1.94 4.98 10.18
CA SER A 198 -3.27 4.35 10.22
C SER A 198 -3.36 3.46 11.46
N GLN A 199 -4.40 3.68 12.27
CA GLN A 199 -4.75 2.80 13.38
C GLN A 199 -5.37 1.50 12.88
N TYR A 200 -5.83 1.49 11.63
CA TYR A 200 -6.46 0.34 11.00
C TYR A 200 -5.42 -0.61 10.43
N TRP A 201 -5.65 -1.89 10.63
CA TRP A 201 -4.72 -2.95 10.26
C TRP A 201 -5.47 -4.17 9.73
N VAL A 202 -4.75 -5.12 9.14
CA VAL A 202 -5.28 -6.42 8.77
C VAL A 202 -4.39 -7.53 9.30
N LYS A 203 -4.96 -8.73 9.53
CA LYS A 203 -4.18 -9.93 9.87
C LYS A 203 -3.57 -10.51 8.61
N MET A 204 -2.28 -10.76 8.66
CA MET A 204 -1.52 -11.41 7.60
C MET A 204 -1.11 -12.81 8.08
N VAL A 205 -1.40 -13.81 7.25
CA VAL A 205 -1.05 -15.21 7.51
C VAL A 205 -0.15 -15.69 6.39
N GLU A 206 1.10 -16.01 6.72
CA GLU A 206 2.02 -16.60 5.76
C GLU A 206 1.75 -18.10 5.58
N ALA A 207 1.93 -18.58 4.35
CA ALA A 207 1.74 -19.99 4.00
C ALA A 207 2.75 -20.92 4.70
N GLU A 208 4.03 -20.51 4.79
CA GLU A 208 5.15 -21.34 5.25
C GLU A 208 5.87 -20.84 6.53
N CYS A 209 5.36 -19.80 7.19
CA CYS A 209 6.14 -19.15 8.26
C CYS A 209 6.24 -19.94 9.56
N GLY A 210 7.34 -19.72 10.28
CA GLY A 210 7.60 -20.22 11.63
C GLY A 210 6.85 -19.51 12.76
N TYR A 211 5.91 -18.61 12.47
CA TYR A 211 5.01 -18.02 13.48
C TYR A 211 3.66 -18.73 13.47
N GLU A 212 3.21 -19.19 14.64
CA GLU A 212 1.90 -19.85 14.78
C GLU A 212 0.74 -18.86 14.57
N GLU A 213 0.92 -17.61 14.99
CA GLU A 213 -0.07 -16.54 14.93
C GLU A 213 0.02 -15.68 13.65
N ALA A 214 -1.03 -14.91 13.38
CA ALA A 214 -1.03 -13.88 12.34
C ALA A 214 -0.28 -12.63 12.83
N PHE A 215 0.37 -11.90 11.92
CA PHE A 215 0.92 -10.57 12.21
C PHE A 215 0.03 -9.48 11.64
N ARG A 216 0.04 -8.31 12.27
CA ARG A 216 -0.72 -7.14 11.83
C ARG A 216 0.08 -6.31 10.84
N THR A 217 -0.54 -5.93 9.74
CA THR A 217 0.00 -4.93 8.79
C THR A 217 -0.98 -3.77 8.69
N ARG A 218 -0.48 -2.54 8.71
CA ARG A 218 -1.32 -1.34 8.61
C ARG A 218 -1.92 -1.24 7.21
N LEU A 219 -3.14 -0.71 7.10
CA LEU A 219 -3.73 -0.44 5.80
C LEU A 219 -2.96 0.67 5.05
N TYR A 220 -2.52 1.71 5.77
CA TYR A 220 -1.83 2.87 5.21
C TYR A 220 -0.69 3.36 6.11
N GLY A 221 0.34 3.93 5.50
CA GLY A 221 1.48 4.57 6.16
C GLY A 221 2.82 3.95 5.78
N ARG A 222 3.89 4.31 6.50
CA ARG A 222 5.27 3.96 6.11
C ARG A 222 5.58 2.46 6.01
N TYR A 223 4.83 1.61 6.71
CA TYR A 223 4.99 0.15 6.70
C TYR A 223 3.62 -0.51 6.52
N ASP A 224 2.94 -0.14 5.44
CA ASP A 224 1.58 -0.57 5.12
C ASP A 224 1.54 -1.80 4.21
N LEU A 225 0.33 -2.15 3.72
CA LEU A 225 0.13 -3.28 2.81
C LEU A 225 0.88 -3.10 1.49
N ALA A 226 0.87 -1.92 0.89
CA ALA A 226 1.59 -1.70 -0.36
C ALA A 226 3.09 -1.92 -0.15
N GLU A 227 3.66 -1.31 0.89
CA GLU A 227 5.06 -1.53 1.28
C GLU A 227 5.39 -2.99 1.59
N TYR A 228 4.49 -3.68 2.29
CA TYR A 228 4.63 -5.10 2.58
C TYR A 228 4.77 -5.90 1.29
N TRP A 229 3.91 -5.65 0.30
CA TRP A 229 3.92 -6.37 -0.97
C TRP A 229 5.28 -6.22 -1.69
N PHE A 230 5.75 -4.98 -1.89
CA PHE A 230 6.99 -4.72 -2.61
C PHE A 230 8.22 -5.21 -1.84
N HIS A 231 8.24 -5.05 -0.52
CA HIS A 231 9.31 -5.57 0.30
C HIS A 231 9.34 -7.11 0.25
N ARG A 232 8.20 -7.78 0.37
CA ARG A 232 8.13 -9.26 0.32
C ARG A 232 8.54 -9.81 -1.04
N ASN A 233 8.18 -9.10 -2.11
CA ASN A 233 8.58 -9.48 -3.47
C ASN A 233 10.10 -9.27 -3.71
N SER A 234 10.68 -8.24 -3.08
CA SER A 234 12.12 -7.94 -3.17
C SER A 234 13.01 -8.71 -2.18
N SER A 235 12.42 -9.23 -1.09
CA SER A 235 13.14 -9.83 0.04
C SER A 235 12.39 -11.02 0.60
N ARG A 236 13.10 -12.14 0.75
CA ARG A 236 12.57 -13.31 1.46
C ARG A 236 12.47 -13.12 2.97
N ARG A 237 13.08 -12.06 3.52
CA ARG A 237 13.10 -11.83 4.96
C ARG A 237 11.87 -11.04 5.40
N LEU A 238 10.98 -11.70 6.13
CA LEU A 238 9.91 -11.00 6.86
C LEU A 238 10.53 -10.24 8.05
N ILE A 239 10.18 -8.95 8.17
CA ILE A 239 10.56 -8.11 9.31
C ILE A 239 9.30 -7.85 10.13
N VAL A 240 9.23 -8.47 11.32
CA VAL A 240 8.15 -8.27 12.28
C VAL A 240 8.69 -7.98 13.68
N HIS A 241 7.89 -7.34 14.52
CA HIS A 241 8.23 -7.03 15.91
C HIS A 241 7.02 -7.10 16.84
N ARG A 242 7.27 -7.27 18.14
CA ARG A 242 6.24 -7.21 19.22
C ARG A 242 6.24 -5.92 20.03
N LYS A 243 7.12 -4.98 19.67
CA LYS A 243 7.38 -3.73 20.40
C LYS A 243 6.40 -2.62 20.03
N ASN A 244 5.11 -2.92 19.93
CA ASN A 244 4.09 -1.89 19.71
C ASN A 244 3.66 -1.32 21.08
N PRO A 245 3.75 0.01 21.32
CA PRO A 245 3.36 0.62 22.59
C PRO A 245 1.87 0.45 22.93
N GLU A 246 1.00 0.49 21.92
CA GLU A 246 -0.46 0.41 22.08
C GLU A 246 -0.93 -1.04 22.25
N ASN A 247 -0.23 -1.98 21.62
CA ASN A 247 -0.57 -3.40 21.65
C ASN A 247 0.68 -4.25 21.94
N PRO A 248 1.21 -4.23 23.18
CA PRO A 248 2.41 -4.98 23.53
C PRO A 248 2.21 -6.48 23.31
N GLY A 249 3.21 -7.15 22.73
CA GLY A 249 3.16 -8.59 22.51
C GLY A 249 2.53 -9.02 21.19
N VAL A 250 1.77 -8.17 20.50
CA VAL A 250 1.21 -8.48 19.18
C VAL A 250 2.28 -8.30 18.09
N LEU A 251 2.36 -9.23 17.13
CA LEU A 251 3.26 -9.11 15.98
C LEU A 251 2.78 -8.05 14.99
N TYR A 252 3.66 -7.13 14.63
CA TYR A 252 3.45 -6.12 13.59
C TYR A 252 4.53 -6.21 12.52
N TYR A 253 4.14 -5.99 11.27
CA TYR A 253 5.07 -5.80 10.16
C TYR A 253 5.82 -4.46 10.29
N GLY A 254 7.11 -4.50 9.94
CA GLY A 254 8.00 -3.34 9.93
C GLY A 254 9.05 -3.40 11.04
N PRO A 255 9.99 -2.45 11.04
CA PRO A 255 10.94 -2.33 12.14
C PRO A 255 10.22 -1.87 13.41
N ALA A 256 10.75 -2.31 14.56
CA ALA A 256 10.27 -1.82 15.85
C ALA A 256 10.37 -0.28 15.91
N PRO A 257 9.35 0.41 16.45
CA PRO A 257 9.42 1.84 16.71
C PRO A 257 10.71 2.17 17.45
N LEU A 258 11.42 3.18 16.95
CA LEU A 258 12.56 3.73 17.69
C LEU A 258 12.04 4.31 19.00
N VAL A 259 12.66 3.92 20.12
CA VAL A 259 12.46 4.63 21.38
C VAL A 259 13.11 6.00 21.19
N LEU A 260 12.28 7.03 21.01
CA LEU A 260 12.76 8.38 20.80
C LEU A 260 13.45 8.86 22.07
N THR A 261 14.62 9.46 21.92
CA THR A 261 15.23 10.20 23.02
C THR A 261 14.32 11.40 23.37
N PRO A 262 14.38 11.94 24.60
CA PRO A 262 13.59 13.12 24.98
C PRO A 262 13.73 14.29 23.98
N HIS A 263 14.92 14.46 23.40
CA HIS A 263 15.18 15.46 22.37
C HIS A 263 14.44 15.16 21.04
N MET A 264 14.46 13.90 20.58
CA MET A 264 13.74 13.49 19.37
C MET A 264 12.22 13.60 19.56
N GLN A 265 11.73 13.28 20.76
CA GLN A 265 10.33 13.46 21.13
C GLN A 265 9.94 14.94 21.08
N ALA A 266 10.74 15.81 21.69
CA ALA A 266 10.52 17.26 21.64
C ALA A 266 10.54 17.83 20.20
N MET A 267 11.46 17.35 19.34
CA MET A 267 11.45 17.71 17.91
C MET A 267 10.17 17.25 17.21
N GLN A 268 9.74 16.01 17.45
CA GLN A 268 8.54 15.47 16.80
C GLN A 268 7.27 16.22 17.26
N ASP A 269 7.18 16.57 18.54
CA ASP A 269 6.08 17.35 19.09
C ASP A 269 6.08 18.79 18.57
N ALA A 270 7.27 19.40 18.42
CA ALA A 270 7.41 20.72 17.78
C ALA A 270 6.98 20.71 16.30
N CYS A 271 7.39 19.69 15.53
CA CYS A 271 6.94 19.51 14.15
C CYS A 271 5.42 19.29 14.08
N ARG A 272 4.82 18.54 15.01
CA ARG A 272 3.37 18.32 15.07
C ARG A 272 2.61 19.61 15.37
N ALA A 273 3.08 20.39 16.35
CA ALA A 273 2.49 21.68 16.69
C ALA A 273 2.56 22.66 15.50
N TYR A 274 3.68 22.67 14.77
CA TYR A 274 3.85 23.48 13.57
C TYR A 274 2.89 23.06 12.44
N ALA A 275 2.76 21.76 12.17
CA ALA A 275 1.83 21.23 11.16
C ALA A 275 0.36 21.56 11.50
N GLN A 276 -0.02 21.47 12.79
CA GLN A 276 -1.36 21.84 13.25
C GLN A 276 -1.64 23.35 13.11
N GLN A 277 -0.64 24.20 13.33
CA GLN A 277 -0.76 25.65 13.13
C GLN A 277 -0.94 26.01 11.65
N GLN A 278 -0.24 25.33 10.74
CA GLN A 278 -0.42 25.55 9.30
C GLN A 278 -1.78 25.08 8.78
N ALA A 279 -2.30 23.96 9.29
CA ALA A 279 -3.64 23.48 8.93
C ALA A 279 -4.77 24.43 9.40
N GLY A 280 -4.58 25.10 10.55
CA GLY A 280 -5.53 26.12 11.04
C GLY A 280 -5.43 27.48 10.35
N ALA A 281 -4.28 27.82 9.77
CA ALA A 281 -4.10 29.10 9.06
C ALA A 281 -4.71 29.10 7.64
N GLY A 282 -4.91 27.93 7.04
CA GLY A 282 -5.51 27.79 5.70
C GLY A 282 -7.03 28.02 5.66
N SER A 283 -7.73 27.92 6.79
CA SER A 283 -9.19 28.11 6.83
C SER A 283 -9.64 29.57 6.89
N ASP A 284 -8.75 30.50 7.24
CA ASP A 284 -9.11 31.92 7.47
C ASP A 284 -8.92 32.83 6.24
N GLN A 285 -8.33 32.35 5.13
CA GLN A 285 -8.10 33.18 3.94
C GLN A 285 -9.25 33.18 2.92
N THR A 286 -10.37 32.48 3.17
CA THR A 286 -11.54 32.45 2.25
C THR A 286 -12.72 33.34 2.66
N LYS A 287 -12.52 34.26 3.61
CA LYS A 287 -13.51 35.30 3.95
C LYS A 287 -12.86 36.69 3.94
N ALA A 288 -12.66 37.23 2.74
CA ALA A 288 -12.58 38.67 2.50
C ALA A 288 -13.07 38.97 1.08
#